data_AF-A0A914JUU6-F1
#
_entry.id   AF-A0A914JUU6-F1
#
_cell.length_a   1.000
_cell.length_b   1.000
_cell.length_c   1.000
_cell.angle_alpha   90.00
_cell.angle_beta   90.00
_cell.angle_gamma   90.00
#
_symmetry.space_group_name_H-M   'P 1'
#
loop_
_entity.id
_entity.type
_entity.pdbx_description
1 polymer ?
#
loop_
_entity_poly.entity_id
_entity_poly.type
_entity_poly.pdbx_seq_one_letter_code
_entity_poly.pdbx_strand_id
1 'polypeptide(L)'
;MQISLCSSCFQAVGKHLSDVEVDKSTEYYNCSLCFGLMDQQIYSSIIDEAKKEFLKEKFDGETFVLAVNFPVSQLLREKLIETIIGKEWSEQEMSPKSRSTFLMMNQFREDGFLRPSLHSDMILTVTFENDEFKNKDVDFFMCHQPTQFLKTGRKRQAENEED
;
A
#
# COMPACT_ATOMS: atom_id res chain seq x y z
N MET A 1 -3.98 14.82 -16.68
CA MET A 1 -3.65 13.44 -16.23
C MET A 1 -4.12 13.36 -14.80
N GLN A 2 -4.97 12.36 -14.50
CA GLN A 2 -5.78 12.33 -13.28
C GLN A 2 -5.22 11.28 -12.31
N ILE A 3 -4.84 11.68 -11.10
CA ILE A 3 -4.50 10.77 -10.00
C ILE A 3 -5.74 10.62 -9.13
N SER A 4 -6.22 9.39 -8.95
CA SER A 4 -7.34 9.10 -8.05
C SER A 4 -6.81 8.81 -6.65
N LEU A 5 -7.20 9.58 -5.64
CA LEU A 5 -6.80 9.40 -4.24
C LEU A 5 -8.02 9.20 -3.35
N CYS A 6 -7.96 8.25 -2.41
CA CYS A 6 -8.96 8.19 -1.33
C CYS A 6 -8.83 9.40 -0.40
N SER A 7 -9.84 9.63 0.43
CA SER A 7 -9.89 10.76 1.38
C SER A 7 -8.63 10.87 2.25
N SER A 8 -8.14 9.76 2.80
CA SER A 8 -6.95 9.73 3.67
C SER A 8 -5.67 10.09 2.92
N CYS A 9 -5.49 9.54 1.71
CA CYS A 9 -4.33 9.85 0.86
C CYS A 9 -4.40 11.28 0.34
N PHE A 10 -5.57 11.77 -0.04
CA PHE A 10 -5.78 13.16 -0.45
C PHE A 10 -5.40 14.14 0.66
N GLN A 11 -5.80 13.88 1.91
CA GLN A 11 -5.42 14.72 3.05
C GLN A 11 -3.91 14.74 3.29
N ALA A 12 -3.24 13.61 3.07
CA ALA A 12 -1.80 13.51 3.27
C ALA A 12 -1.02 14.28 2.19
N VAL A 13 -1.36 14.07 0.91
CA VAL A 13 -0.48 14.44 -0.20
C VAL A 13 -1.12 15.37 -1.22
N GLY A 14 -2.46 15.48 -1.21
CA GLY A 14 -3.21 16.25 -2.21
C GLY A 14 -2.86 17.73 -2.24
N LYS A 15 -2.45 18.30 -1.10
CA LYS A 15 -1.98 19.70 -1.00
C LYS A 15 -0.69 19.98 -1.79
N HIS A 16 0.09 18.94 -2.08
CA HIS A 16 1.37 19.03 -2.80
C HIS A 16 1.27 18.67 -4.28
N LEU A 17 0.08 18.27 -4.75
CA LEU A 17 -0.18 17.89 -6.14
C LEU A 17 -0.83 19.05 -6.91
N SER A 18 -0.24 20.24 -6.89
CA SER A 18 -0.82 21.45 -7.52
C SER A 18 -0.88 21.38 -9.04
N ASP A 19 0.07 20.67 -9.65
CA ASP A 19 0.24 20.61 -11.12
C ASP A 19 -0.40 19.36 -11.74
N VAL A 20 -1.10 18.56 -10.93
CA VAL A 20 -1.74 17.31 -11.36
C VAL A 20 -3.22 17.34 -11.00
N GLU A 21 -4.05 16.88 -11.92
CA GLU A 21 -5.49 16.75 -11.65
C GLU A 21 -5.70 15.62 -10.64
N VAL A 22 -6.26 15.93 -9.48
CA VAL A 22 -6.53 14.94 -8.43
C VAL A 22 -8.02 14.71 -8.30
N ASP A 23 -8.43 13.47 -8.50
CA ASP A 23 -9.80 13.03 -8.27
C ASP A 23 -9.93 12.33 -6.93
N LYS A 24 -10.99 12.67 -6.20
CA LYS A 24 -11.27 12.09 -4.89
C LYS A 24 -12.05 10.81 -5.10
N SER A 25 -11.36 9.68 -5.00
CA SER A 25 -11.98 8.38 -5.07
C SER A 25 -12.89 8.16 -3.87
N THR A 26 -14.15 7.82 -4.13
CA THR A 26 -15.09 7.33 -3.10
C THR A 26 -14.79 5.88 -2.74
N GLU A 27 -14.15 5.14 -3.64
CA GLU A 27 -13.82 3.73 -3.47
C GLU A 27 -12.33 3.58 -3.13
N TYR A 28 -12.04 3.11 -1.91
CA TYR A 28 -10.66 3.06 -1.41
C TYR A 28 -9.73 2.22 -2.29
N TYR A 29 -10.22 1.13 -2.87
CA TYR A 29 -9.45 0.24 -3.74
C TYR A 29 -8.98 0.90 -5.05
N ASN A 30 -9.65 1.98 -5.49
CA ASN A 30 -9.25 2.75 -6.66
C ASN A 30 -8.19 3.82 -6.35
N CYS A 31 -7.76 3.95 -5.09
CA CYS A 31 -6.70 4.88 -4.72
C CYS A 31 -5.38 4.49 -5.38
N SER A 32 -4.87 5.38 -6.24
CA SER A 32 -3.60 5.23 -6.97
C SER A 32 -2.37 5.24 -6.06
N LEU A 33 -2.52 5.71 -4.81
CA LEU A 33 -1.43 5.72 -3.83
C LEU A 33 -1.46 4.50 -2.91
N CYS A 34 -2.62 4.03 -2.44
CA CYS A 34 -2.67 3.02 -1.35
C CYS A 34 -3.40 1.73 -1.70
N PHE A 35 -4.00 1.60 -2.89
CA PHE A 35 -4.73 0.40 -3.30
C PHE A 35 -5.76 -0.12 -2.26
N GLY A 36 -6.41 0.80 -1.55
CA GLY A 36 -7.40 0.44 -0.54
C GLY A 36 -6.84 0.17 0.86
N LEU A 37 -5.52 0.22 1.06
CA LEU A 37 -4.90 -0.03 2.37
C LEU A 37 -5.39 0.90 3.47
N MET A 38 -6.02 2.05 3.18
CA MET A 38 -6.57 2.97 4.18
C MET A 38 -8.03 2.67 4.55
N ASP A 39 -8.64 1.63 4.00
CA ASP A 39 -10.01 1.25 4.29
C ASP A 39 -10.10 0.54 5.65
N GLN A 40 -10.82 1.15 6.60
CA GLN A 40 -11.02 0.58 7.94
C GLN A 40 -11.81 -0.74 7.90
N GLN A 41 -12.64 -0.97 6.88
CA GLN A 41 -13.40 -2.22 6.76
C GLN A 41 -12.48 -3.44 6.58
N ILE A 42 -11.35 -3.25 5.92
CA ILE A 42 -10.32 -4.29 5.77
C ILE A 42 -9.74 -4.65 7.13
N TYR A 43 -9.47 -3.68 8.00
CA TYR A 43 -8.90 -3.95 9.32
C TYR A 43 -9.86 -4.70 10.24
N SER A 44 -11.14 -4.34 10.25
CA SER A 44 -12.15 -5.10 10.98
C SER A 44 -12.19 -6.55 10.52
N SER A 45 -12.15 -6.77 9.19
CA SER A 45 -12.14 -8.11 8.61
C SER A 45 -10.88 -8.92 9.00
N ILE A 46 -9.71 -8.27 9.02
CA ILE A 46 -8.45 -8.89 9.47
C ILE A 46 -8.52 -9.29 10.94
N ILE A 47 -9.08 -8.43 11.81
CA ILE A 47 -9.23 -8.74 13.24
C ILE A 47 -10.16 -9.93 13.43
N ASP A 48 -11.30 -9.94 12.75
CA ASP A 48 -12.27 -11.03 12.85
C ASP A 48 -11.68 -12.36 12.38
N GLU A 49 -10.87 -12.36 11.32
CA GLU A 49 -10.21 -13.57 10.84
C GLU A 49 -9.08 -14.01 11.78
N ALA A 50 -8.28 -13.07 12.28
CA ALA A 50 -7.22 -13.35 13.26
C ALA A 50 -7.81 -13.98 14.54
N LYS A 51 -8.98 -13.52 15.01
CA LYS A 51 -9.71 -14.11 16.14
C LYS A 51 -10.11 -15.55 15.88
N LYS A 52 -10.68 -15.83 14.69
CA LYS A 52 -11.12 -17.18 14.34
C LYS A 52 -9.95 -18.16 14.33
N GLU A 53 -8.84 -17.79 13.68
CA GLU A 53 -7.64 -18.63 13.64
C GLU A 53 -7.01 -18.77 15.02
N PHE A 54 -6.95 -17.69 15.82
CA PHE A 54 -6.43 -17.76 17.19
C PHE A 54 -7.21 -18.77 18.07
N LEU A 55 -8.55 -18.70 18.02
CA LEU A 55 -9.42 -19.60 18.79
C LEU A 55 -9.34 -21.06 18.30
N LYS A 56 -9.13 -21.25 16.98
CA LYS A 56 -9.00 -22.57 16.36
C LYS A 56 -7.71 -23.26 16.76
N GLU A 57 -6.60 -22.54 16.76
CA GLU A 57 -5.27 -23.05 17.14
C GLU A 57 -5.08 -23.18 18.66
N LYS A 58 -6.01 -22.62 19.46
CA LYS A 58 -6.02 -22.69 20.94
C LYS A 58 -4.76 -22.11 21.59
N PHE A 59 -4.28 -20.98 21.07
CA PHE A 59 -3.21 -20.24 21.70
C PHE A 59 -3.62 -19.73 23.09
N ASP A 60 -2.66 -19.66 24.00
CA ASP A 60 -2.80 -19.20 25.38
C ASP A 60 -2.32 -17.76 25.61
N GLY A 61 -1.70 -17.15 24.60
CA GLY A 61 -1.13 -15.79 24.68
C GLY A 61 -2.13 -14.68 24.35
N GLU A 62 -2.12 -13.59 25.12
CA GLU A 62 -2.98 -12.41 24.89
C GLU A 62 -2.32 -11.32 24.02
N THR A 63 -1.07 -11.54 23.60
CA THR A 63 -0.26 -10.53 22.90
C THR A 63 0.35 -11.08 21.63
N PHE A 64 0.67 -10.21 20.66
CA PHE A 64 1.29 -10.62 19.40
C PHE A 64 2.22 -9.56 18.82
N VAL A 65 3.23 -10.00 18.09
CA VAL A 65 4.03 -9.16 17.19
C VAL A 65 3.30 -9.07 15.85
N LEU A 66 3.08 -7.86 15.36
CA LEU A 66 2.49 -7.65 14.04
C LEU A 66 3.58 -7.62 12.97
N ALA A 67 3.50 -8.52 12.00
CA ALA A 67 4.30 -8.51 10.79
C ALA A 67 3.40 -8.19 9.58
N VAL A 68 3.73 -7.16 8.81
CA VAL A 68 2.92 -6.75 7.65
C VAL A 68 3.74 -6.77 6.38
N ASN A 69 3.26 -7.53 5.39
CA ASN A 69 3.83 -7.55 4.05
C ASN A 69 2.94 -6.72 3.12
N PHE A 70 3.53 -5.72 2.46
CA PHE A 70 2.85 -4.88 1.48
C PHE A 70 3.30 -5.25 0.07
N PRO A 71 2.42 -5.12 -0.94
CA PRO A 71 2.77 -5.43 -2.33
C PRO A 71 3.88 -4.50 -2.83
N VAL A 72 4.72 -4.97 -3.75
CA VAL A 72 5.83 -4.20 -4.32
C VAL A 72 5.30 -3.04 -5.15
N SER A 73 4.16 -3.24 -5.83
CA SER A 73 3.45 -2.18 -6.56
C SER A 73 3.17 -0.94 -5.69
N GLN A 74 2.96 -1.13 -4.38
CA GLN A 74 2.71 -0.03 -3.45
C GLN A 74 3.93 0.87 -3.27
N LEU A 75 5.11 0.25 -3.15
CA LEU A 75 6.38 1.00 -3.05
C LEU A 75 6.66 1.76 -4.35
N LEU A 76 6.34 1.14 -5.48
CA LEU A 76 6.47 1.71 -6.82
C LEU A 76 5.60 2.97 -6.98
N ARG A 77 4.32 2.92 -6.59
CA ARG A 77 3.41 4.09 -6.61
C ARG A 77 3.86 5.21 -5.67
N GLU A 78 4.33 4.84 -4.49
CA GLU A 78 4.88 5.79 -3.52
C GLU A 78 6.07 6.56 -4.10
N LYS A 79 7.03 5.86 -4.73
CA LYS A 79 8.18 6.51 -5.38
C LYS A 79 7.77 7.39 -6.57
N LEU A 80 6.79 6.99 -7.35
CA LEU A 80 6.27 7.84 -8.42
C LEU A 80 5.66 9.12 -7.86
N ILE A 81 4.81 9.03 -6.84
CA ILE A 81 4.19 10.20 -6.21
C ILE A 81 5.25 11.10 -5.55
N GLU A 82 6.25 10.53 -4.90
CA GLU A 82 7.41 11.27 -4.37
C GLU A 82 8.13 12.04 -5.47
N THR A 83 8.30 11.47 -6.66
CA THR A 83 8.95 12.19 -7.76
C THR A 83 8.13 13.35 -8.32
N ILE A 84 6.79 13.25 -8.24
CA ILE A 84 5.87 14.31 -8.68
C ILE A 84 5.89 15.47 -7.68
N ILE A 85 5.82 15.14 -6.39
CA ILE A 85 5.79 16.11 -5.28
C ILE A 85 7.18 16.71 -5.03
N GLY A 86 8.24 15.96 -5.32
CA GLY A 86 9.62 16.38 -5.09
C GLY A 86 9.97 16.47 -3.60
N LYS A 87 10.77 17.48 -3.25
CA LYS A 87 11.36 17.63 -1.90
C LYS A 87 10.34 17.95 -0.79
N GLU A 88 9.09 18.24 -1.15
CA GLU A 88 8.04 18.52 -0.17
C GLU A 88 7.45 17.26 0.45
N TRP A 89 7.75 16.08 -0.12
CA TRP A 89 7.39 14.81 0.49
C TRP A 89 8.30 14.54 1.68
N SER A 90 7.75 14.57 2.90
CA SER A 90 8.45 14.01 4.05
C SER A 90 7.93 12.61 4.32
N GLU A 91 8.84 11.63 4.47
CA GLU A 91 8.49 10.29 4.98
C GLU A 91 7.77 10.36 6.34
N GLN A 92 7.93 11.48 7.06
CA GLN A 92 7.32 11.78 8.35
C GLN A 92 5.82 12.12 8.24
N GLU A 93 5.30 12.52 7.08
CA GLU A 93 3.84 12.62 6.82
C GLU A 93 3.19 11.24 6.54
N MET A 94 3.97 10.18 6.80
CA MET A 94 3.68 8.75 6.82
C MET A 94 3.35 8.15 5.47
N SER A 95 4.32 7.35 4.98
CA SER A 95 4.10 6.36 3.93
C SER A 95 2.81 5.59 4.16
N PRO A 96 2.09 5.18 3.09
CA PRO A 96 0.89 4.36 3.25
C PRO A 96 1.14 3.09 4.07
N LYS A 97 2.36 2.54 4.02
CA LYS A 97 2.77 1.38 4.83
C LYS A 97 2.73 1.68 6.33
N SER A 98 3.42 2.75 6.75
CA SER A 98 3.45 3.16 8.16
C SER A 98 2.08 3.53 8.67
N ARG A 99 1.31 4.27 7.86
CA ARG A 99 -0.04 4.71 8.23
C ARG A 99 -1.01 3.54 8.33
N SER A 100 -0.96 2.58 7.40
CA SER A 100 -1.81 1.40 7.45
C SER A 100 -1.49 0.53 8.67
N THR A 101 -0.20 0.33 8.95
CA THR A 101 0.25 -0.41 10.13
C THR A 101 -0.24 0.26 11.42
N PHE A 102 -0.11 1.59 11.52
CA PHE A 102 -0.58 2.34 12.68
C PHE A 102 -2.10 2.24 12.88
N LEU A 103 -2.89 2.40 11.81
CA LEU A 103 -4.35 2.28 11.88
C LEU A 103 -4.77 0.88 12.31
N MET A 104 -4.16 -0.16 11.72
CA MET A 104 -4.44 -1.54 12.08
C MET A 104 -4.08 -1.83 13.55
N MET A 105 -2.91 -1.37 14.02
CA MET A 105 -2.52 -1.53 15.43
C MET A 105 -3.51 -0.85 16.39
N ASN A 106 -4.03 0.33 16.05
CA ASN A 106 -5.03 1.01 16.87
C ASN A 106 -6.36 0.24 16.88
N GLN A 107 -6.79 -0.28 15.73
CA GLN A 107 -8.00 -1.10 15.63
C GLN A 107 -7.90 -2.35 16.52
N PHE A 108 -6.75 -3.04 16.52
CA PHE A 108 -6.51 -4.17 17.44
C PHE A 108 -6.57 -3.77 18.91
N ARG A 109 -6.02 -2.59 19.26
CA ARG A 109 -6.06 -2.09 20.65
C ARG A 109 -7.48 -1.75 21.10
N GLU A 110 -8.28 -1.16 20.22
CA GLU A 110 -9.68 -0.81 20.50
C GLU A 110 -10.55 -2.06 20.66
N ASP A 111 -10.30 -3.10 19.86
CA ASP A 111 -11.00 -4.37 19.95
C ASP A 111 -10.70 -5.14 21.24
N GLY A 112 -9.46 -5.09 21.70
CA GLY A 112 -9.04 -5.58 23.02
C GLY A 112 -8.90 -7.11 23.16
N PHE A 113 -9.28 -7.90 22.15
CA PHE A 113 -9.11 -9.36 22.17
C PHE A 113 -7.64 -9.79 22.17
N LEU A 114 -6.82 -9.15 21.33
CA LEU A 114 -5.39 -9.38 21.22
C LEU A 114 -4.64 -8.05 21.27
N ARG A 115 -3.54 -8.00 22.01
CA ARG A 115 -2.76 -6.76 22.18
C ARG A 115 -1.45 -6.80 21.38
N PRO A 116 -1.21 -5.83 20.49
CA PRO A 116 0.08 -5.72 19.81
C PRO A 116 1.21 -5.45 20.83
N SER A 117 2.25 -6.28 20.81
CA SER A 117 3.44 -6.18 21.68
C SER A 117 4.67 -6.70 20.94
N LEU A 118 5.80 -5.98 21.04
CA LEU A 118 7.09 -6.42 20.48
C LEU A 118 7.74 -7.57 21.27
N HIS A 119 7.21 -7.88 22.46
CA HIS A 119 7.73 -8.93 23.35
C HIS A 119 6.89 -10.21 23.31
N SER A 120 5.98 -10.34 22.35
CA SER A 120 5.22 -11.57 22.19
C SER A 120 6.01 -12.63 21.43
N ASP A 121 5.86 -13.88 21.83
CA ASP A 121 6.34 -15.04 21.09
C ASP A 121 5.42 -15.41 19.91
N MET A 122 4.19 -14.87 19.89
CA MET A 122 3.23 -15.04 18.80
C MET A 122 3.39 -13.96 17.74
N ILE A 123 3.43 -14.35 16.48
CA ILE A 123 3.52 -13.42 15.34
C ILE A 123 2.23 -13.51 14.52
N LEU A 124 1.49 -12.40 14.44
CA LEU A 124 0.41 -12.26 13.46
C LEU A 124 1.00 -11.68 12.17
N THR A 125 1.01 -12.48 11.11
CA THR A 125 1.45 -12.03 9.79
C THR A 125 0.26 -11.68 8.93
N VAL A 126 0.21 -10.44 8.44
CA VAL A 126 -0.78 -9.96 7.47
C VAL A 126 -0.08 -9.69 6.16
N THR A 127 -0.48 -10.39 5.10
CA THR A 127 0.09 -10.20 3.75
C THR A 127 -0.96 -9.58 2.85
N PHE A 128 -0.68 -8.38 2.36
CA PHE A 128 -1.46 -7.74 1.32
C PHE A 128 -0.90 -8.12 -0.04
N GLU A 129 -1.76 -8.65 -0.89
CA GLU A 129 -1.45 -8.98 -2.27
C GLU A 129 -2.17 -8.02 -3.21
N ASN A 130 -1.51 -7.70 -4.31
CA ASN A 130 -2.08 -6.98 -5.42
C ASN A 130 -1.66 -7.70 -6.69
N ASP A 131 -2.52 -7.76 -7.71
CA ASP A 131 -2.12 -8.25 -9.02
C ASP A 131 -1.13 -7.26 -9.65
N GLU A 132 0.15 -7.51 -9.42
CA GLU A 132 1.25 -6.68 -9.91
C GLU A 132 1.38 -6.79 -11.44
N PHE A 133 1.95 -5.76 -12.08
CA PHE A 133 2.26 -5.75 -13.52
C PHE A 133 1.05 -5.81 -14.46
N LYS A 134 -0.15 -5.45 -13.99
CA LYS A 134 -1.26 -5.13 -14.90
C LYS A 134 -0.82 -3.99 -15.83
N ASN A 135 -1.29 -3.99 -17.09
CA ASN A 135 -0.98 -2.93 -18.06
C ASN A 135 -1.22 -1.53 -17.48
N LYS A 136 -2.19 -1.36 -16.58
CA LYS A 136 -2.46 -0.10 -15.88
C LYS A 136 -1.29 0.43 -15.04
N ASP A 137 -0.48 -0.43 -14.43
CA ASP A 137 0.72 0.01 -13.72
C ASP A 137 1.78 0.47 -14.72
N VAL A 138 1.98 -0.28 -15.80
CA VAL A 138 2.90 0.12 -16.89
C VAL A 138 2.45 1.43 -17.54
N ASP A 139 1.16 1.59 -17.83
CA ASP A 139 0.57 2.81 -18.39
C ASP A 139 0.75 3.98 -17.42
N PHE A 140 0.56 3.75 -16.12
CA PHE A 140 0.82 4.77 -15.11
C PHE A 140 2.29 5.17 -15.10
N PHE A 141 3.21 4.20 -15.11
CA PHE A 141 4.66 4.45 -15.19
C PHE A 141 5.05 5.22 -16.46
N MET A 142 4.55 4.79 -17.62
CA MET A 142 4.84 5.41 -18.91
C MET A 142 4.26 6.83 -19.03
N CYS A 143 3.10 7.09 -18.42
CA CYS A 143 2.51 8.43 -18.40
C CYS A 143 3.28 9.41 -17.51
N HIS A 144 3.84 8.96 -16.39
CA HIS A 144 4.46 9.85 -15.40
C HIS A 144 5.98 9.97 -15.56
N GLN A 145 6.67 8.88 -15.92
CA GLN A 145 8.14 8.85 -16.04
C GLN A 145 8.66 7.99 -17.21
N PRO A 146 8.33 8.36 -18.47
CA PRO A 146 8.72 7.59 -19.65
C PRO A 146 10.24 7.47 -19.82
N THR A 147 10.99 8.52 -19.43
CA THR A 147 12.45 8.57 -19.58
C THR A 147 13.21 7.73 -18.57
N GLN A 148 12.62 7.39 -17.42
CA GLN A 148 13.25 6.47 -16.46
C GLN A 148 13.04 5.00 -16.88
N PHE A 149 11.88 4.68 -17.45
CA PHE A 149 11.55 3.34 -17.92
C PHE A 149 12.36 2.93 -19.16
N LEU A 150 12.58 3.86 -20.10
CA LEU A 150 13.30 3.61 -21.35
C LEU A 150 14.84 3.59 -21.21
N LYS A 151 15.39 3.98 -20.06
CA LYS A 151 16.84 4.05 -19.83
C LYS A 151 17.49 2.71 -19.49
N THR A 152 16.72 1.67 -19.17
CA THR A 152 17.21 0.29 -19.08
C THR A 152 17.29 -0.32 -20.49
N GLY A 153 18.06 0.32 -21.37
CA GLY A 153 18.29 -0.08 -22.75
C GLY A 153 19.11 -1.36 -22.89
N ARG A 154 18.64 -2.49 -22.35
CA ARG A 154 18.87 -3.77 -23.02
C ARG A 154 17.85 -3.84 -24.16
N LYS A 155 18.28 -3.41 -25.35
CA LYS A 155 17.61 -3.77 -26.60
C LYS A 155 17.30 -5.28 -26.52
N ARG A 156 16.03 -5.64 -26.36
CA ARG A 156 15.60 -6.99 -26.75
C ARG A 156 15.93 -7.07 -28.23
N GLN A 157 16.94 -7.88 -28.57
CA GLN A 157 17.16 -8.25 -29.97
C GLN A 157 15.82 -8.79 -30.44
N ALA A 158 15.22 -8.13 -31.43
CA ALA A 158 14.21 -8.77 -32.23
C ALA A 158 14.89 -10.02 -32.77
N GLU A 159 14.38 -11.20 -32.40
CA GLU A 159 14.71 -12.41 -33.11
C GLU A 159 14.33 -12.16 -34.56
N ASN A 160 15.33 -12.17 -35.44
CA ASN A 160 15.08 -12.26 -36.87
C ASN A 160 14.40 -13.61 -37.08
N GLU A 161 13.08 -13.60 -37.24
CA GLU A 161 12.39 -14.68 -37.94
C GLU A 161 12.75 -14.51 -39.42
N GLU A 162 13.76 -15.28 -39.82
CA GLU A 162 14.00 -15.61 -41.22
C GLU A 162 12.84 -16.47 -41.72
N ASP A 163 12.18 -16.02 -42.79
CA ASP A 163 11.69 -16.84 -43.91
C ASP A 163 11.54 -15.95 -45.17
#